data_AF-A0A1G3MFA6-F1
#
_entry.id   AF-A0A1G3MFA6-F1
#
_cell.length_a   1.000
_cell.length_b   1.000
_cell.length_c   1.000
_cell.angle_alpha   90.00
_cell.angle_beta   90.00
_cell.angle_gamma   90.00
#
_symmetry.space_group_name_H-M   'P 1'
#
loop_
_entity.id
_entity.type
_entity.pdbx_description
1 polymer ?
#
loop_
_entity_poly.entity_id
_entity_poly.type
_entity_poly.pdbx_seq_one_letter_code
_entity_poly.pdbx_strand_id
1 'polypeptide(L)'
;MESIDLQIKRELLEYLVLIRRFEERVKELYHRGAIMGATHLYIGQEAVAVGVCRSLRDEDTVFSTHRGHGHAIAKSGEVERIMAELMGRDEGLSRGHGGSMHLFEPPKGLMGGNGIVGGGIPLSLGGAFTAQYQGSDRISVGFFSDGAVNQGTFAECLNLAALWKLPVLLVCENNQYAATTPVERSTAVRDVVGRARAFGVRAEKVDGNDVEAVFQAATAAVAALRQSQGPRLLECETYRVEPHCGIIPDERTPGERELWNPRDPVSLFTGRLVGEGEITPSDLEALERRVRERLDRAVEFGARSPWPDPQVDPHRTWVLQ
;
A
#
# COMPACT_ATOMS: atom_id res chain seq x y z
N MET A 1 2.74 -1.48 26.00
CA MET A 1 2.85 -0.58 24.84
C MET A 1 2.30 0.76 25.28
N GLU A 2 3.04 1.85 25.04
CA GLU A 2 2.48 3.19 25.23
C GLU A 2 1.26 3.35 24.32
N SER A 3 0.21 3.99 24.82
CA SER A 3 -0.96 4.35 24.01
C SER A 3 -0.50 5.27 22.90
N ILE A 4 -1.00 5.06 21.68
CA ILE A 4 -0.78 5.99 20.56
C ILE A 4 -1.44 7.32 20.93
N ASP A 5 -0.75 8.42 20.63
CA ASP A 5 -1.28 9.77 20.84
C ASP A 5 -2.55 10.02 20.00
N LEU A 6 -3.51 10.75 20.56
CA LEU A 6 -4.81 11.00 19.91
C LEU A 6 -4.65 11.71 18.56
N GLN A 7 -3.66 12.59 18.40
CA GLN A 7 -3.41 13.27 17.13
C GLN A 7 -2.99 12.28 16.05
N ILE A 8 -2.15 11.31 16.40
CA ILE A 8 -1.75 10.23 15.50
C ILE A 8 -2.97 9.36 15.16
N LYS A 9 -3.78 8.97 16.15
CA LYS A 9 -5.00 8.20 15.90
C LYS A 9 -5.95 8.90 14.91
N ARG A 10 -6.12 10.22 15.06
CA ARG A 10 -6.92 11.04 14.12
C ARG A 10 -6.33 11.08 12.72
N GLU A 11 -5.00 11.18 12.60
CA GLU A 11 -4.32 11.11 11.30
C GLU A 11 -4.51 9.73 10.64
N LEU A 12 -4.34 8.65 11.39
CA LEU A 12 -4.56 7.29 10.89
C LEU A 12 -6.01 7.12 10.39
N LEU A 13 -6.99 7.63 11.13
CA LEU A 13 -8.39 7.60 10.71
C LEU A 13 -8.61 8.42 9.43
N GLU A 14 -8.03 9.61 9.32
CA GLU A 14 -8.16 10.45 8.14
C GLU A 14 -7.66 9.75 6.89
N TYR A 15 -6.50 9.11 6.95
CA TYR A 15 -5.96 8.35 5.81
C TYR A 15 -6.76 7.07 5.51
N LEU A 16 -7.28 6.37 6.51
CA LEU A 16 -8.16 5.22 6.32
C LEU A 16 -9.42 5.61 5.52
N VAL A 17 -10.11 6.67 5.96
CA VAL A 17 -11.31 7.19 5.28
C VAL A 17 -10.96 7.71 3.89
N LEU A 18 -9.86 8.46 3.77
CA LEU A 18 -9.40 8.99 2.49
C LEU A 18 -9.14 7.88 1.47
N ILE A 19 -8.41 6.83 1.83
CA ILE A 19 -8.13 5.72 0.92
C ILE A 19 -9.44 5.02 0.55
N ARG A 20 -10.28 4.66 1.52
CA ARG A 20 -11.57 4.00 1.24
C ARG A 20 -12.42 4.80 0.24
N ARG A 21 -12.62 6.10 0.50
CA ARG A 21 -13.43 6.96 -0.35
C ARG A 21 -12.77 7.20 -1.71
N PHE A 22 -11.44 7.25 -1.77
CA PHE A 22 -10.70 7.33 -3.02
C PHE A 22 -10.94 6.07 -3.88
N GLU A 23 -10.82 4.89 -3.30
CA GLU A 23 -11.05 3.60 -3.99
C GLU A 23 -12.49 3.48 -4.51
N GLU A 24 -13.48 3.86 -3.70
CA GLU A 24 -14.89 3.91 -4.11
C GLU A 24 -15.10 4.87 -5.30
N ARG A 25 -14.48 6.06 -5.26
CA ARG A 25 -14.53 7.02 -6.36
C ARG A 25 -13.83 6.50 -7.61
N VAL A 26 -12.67 5.86 -7.48
CA VAL A 26 -11.95 5.21 -8.59
C VAL A 26 -12.81 4.13 -9.22
N LYS A 27 -13.47 3.30 -8.40
CA LYS A 27 -14.41 2.28 -8.89
C LYS A 27 -15.53 2.92 -9.71
N GLU A 28 -16.16 4.00 -9.23
CA GLU A 28 -17.20 4.71 -9.99
C GLU A 28 -16.67 5.25 -11.32
N LEU A 29 -15.51 5.91 -11.32
CA LEU A 29 -14.90 6.52 -12.51
C LEU A 29 -14.48 5.46 -13.54
N TYR A 30 -13.96 4.32 -13.09
CA TYR A 30 -13.64 3.19 -13.95
C TYR A 30 -14.90 2.67 -14.68
N HIS A 31 -16.02 2.47 -13.97
CA HIS A 31 -17.27 2.04 -14.61
C HIS A 31 -17.85 3.07 -15.58
N ARG A 32 -17.53 4.36 -15.39
CA ARG A 32 -17.89 5.45 -16.32
C ARG A 32 -16.92 5.60 -17.50
N GLY A 33 -15.85 4.80 -17.54
CA GLY A 33 -14.82 4.88 -18.59
C GLY A 33 -13.87 6.08 -18.46
N ALA A 34 -13.85 6.77 -17.32
CA ALA A 34 -12.94 7.89 -17.07
C ALA A 34 -11.53 7.45 -16.64
N ILE A 35 -11.40 6.20 -16.17
CA ILE A 35 -10.14 5.55 -15.84
C ILE A 35 -10.01 4.33 -16.76
N MET A 36 -8.87 4.23 -17.45
CA MET A 36 -8.60 3.16 -18.43
C MET A 36 -7.59 2.15 -17.89
N GLY A 37 -7.59 0.95 -18.49
CA GLY A 37 -6.65 -0.13 -18.14
C GLY A 37 -7.02 -0.88 -16.87
N ALA A 38 -6.20 -1.86 -16.50
CA ALA A 38 -6.46 -2.73 -15.35
C ALA A 38 -6.37 -1.96 -14.03
N THR A 39 -7.52 -1.80 -13.36
CA THR A 39 -7.62 -1.12 -12.06
C THR A 39 -7.68 -2.14 -10.93
N HIS A 40 -6.81 -1.98 -9.93
CA HIS A 40 -6.66 -2.90 -8.80
C HIS A 40 -6.97 -2.17 -7.48
N LEU A 41 -8.20 -2.35 -6.99
CA LEU A 41 -8.69 -1.60 -5.83
C LEU A 41 -8.08 -2.07 -4.51
N TYR A 42 -7.72 -1.16 -3.61
CA TYR A 42 -7.07 -1.45 -2.33
C TYR A 42 -8.07 -1.66 -1.15
N ILE A 43 -9.37 -1.76 -1.45
CA ILE A 43 -10.43 -1.91 -0.43
C ILE A 43 -10.21 -3.14 0.44
N GLY A 44 -10.19 -2.92 1.76
CA GLY A 44 -10.02 -3.94 2.81
C GLY A 44 -8.59 -4.03 3.36
N GLN A 45 -7.61 -3.38 2.73
CA GLN A 45 -6.19 -3.43 3.10
C GLN A 45 -5.68 -2.09 3.64
N GLU A 46 -6.56 -1.09 3.82
CA GLU A 46 -6.19 0.30 4.10
C GLU A 46 -5.31 0.45 5.33
N ALA A 47 -5.62 -0.30 6.41
CA ALA A 47 -4.86 -0.26 7.64
C ALA A 47 -3.39 -0.64 7.47
N VAL A 48 -3.07 -1.54 6.53
CA VAL A 48 -1.68 -1.94 6.24
C VAL A 48 -0.89 -0.77 5.66
N ALA A 49 -1.39 -0.17 4.56
CA ALA A 49 -0.74 0.99 3.94
C ALA A 49 -0.60 2.15 4.92
N VAL A 50 -1.66 2.47 5.66
CA VAL A 50 -1.68 3.61 6.59
C VAL A 50 -0.73 3.39 7.75
N GLY A 51 -0.85 2.26 8.45
CA GLY A 51 -0.01 1.97 9.62
C GLY A 51 1.48 1.95 9.27
N VAL A 52 1.85 1.34 8.14
CA VAL A 52 3.24 1.32 7.70
C VAL A 52 3.69 2.69 7.22
N CYS A 53 3.02 3.31 6.24
CA CYS A 53 3.53 4.52 5.59
C CYS A 53 3.50 5.77 6.49
N ARG A 54 2.67 5.80 7.55
CA ARG A 54 2.66 6.88 8.55
C ARG A 54 3.73 6.74 9.63
N SER A 55 4.41 5.59 9.70
CA SER A 55 5.62 5.42 10.52
C SER A 55 6.92 5.86 9.82
N LEU A 56 6.83 6.31 8.55
CA LEU A 56 7.98 6.63 7.70
C LEU A 56 8.18 8.14 7.55
N ARG A 57 9.43 8.54 7.24
CA ARG A 57 9.78 9.89 6.81
C ARG A 57 9.75 9.98 5.28
N ASP A 58 9.68 11.18 4.71
CA ASP A 58 9.59 11.35 3.24
C ASP A 58 10.80 10.75 2.51
N GLU A 59 11.98 10.76 3.13
CA GLU A 59 13.21 10.20 2.55
C GLU A 59 13.35 8.68 2.66
N ASP A 60 12.49 8.00 3.44
CA ASP A 60 12.44 6.54 3.43
C ASP A 60 11.75 6.07 2.15
N THR A 61 12.28 5.02 1.54
CA THR A 61 11.78 4.55 0.24
C THR A 61 10.68 3.49 0.40
N VAL A 62 9.66 3.56 -0.44
CA VAL A 62 8.55 2.60 -0.52
C VAL A 62 8.48 2.05 -1.94
N PHE A 63 8.60 0.73 -2.05
CA PHE A 63 8.37 -0.03 -3.28
C PHE A 63 7.02 -0.73 -3.14
N SER A 64 6.09 -0.33 -3.98
CA SER A 64 4.68 -0.73 -3.92
C SER A 64 4.41 -1.92 -4.86
N THR A 65 3.18 -2.44 -4.85
CA THR A 65 2.69 -3.47 -5.77
C THR A 65 1.84 -2.85 -6.89
N HIS A 66 1.27 -3.67 -7.77
CA HIS A 66 0.25 -3.25 -8.74
C HIS A 66 -1.04 -2.73 -8.07
N ARG A 67 -1.28 -3.09 -6.81
CA ARG A 67 -2.41 -2.63 -5.99
C ARG A 67 -1.93 -1.52 -5.05
N GLY A 68 -1.35 -0.47 -5.64
CA GLY A 68 -0.52 0.48 -4.92
C GLY A 68 -1.18 1.79 -4.49
N HIS A 69 -2.48 1.97 -4.75
CA HIS A 69 -3.19 3.24 -4.50
C HIS A 69 -3.13 3.64 -3.02
N GLY A 70 -3.44 2.70 -2.12
CA GLY A 70 -3.33 2.92 -0.67
C GLY A 70 -1.92 3.31 -0.25
N HIS A 71 -0.88 2.62 -0.75
CA HIS A 71 0.52 2.99 -0.48
C HIS A 71 0.86 4.38 -0.99
N ALA A 72 0.42 4.74 -2.20
CA ALA A 72 0.72 6.03 -2.81
C ALA A 72 0.06 7.17 -2.01
N ILE A 73 -1.20 7.02 -1.64
CA ILE A 73 -1.92 8.00 -0.81
C ILE A 73 -1.28 8.08 0.57
N ALA A 74 -1.10 6.94 1.25
CA ALA A 74 -0.56 6.89 2.60
C ALA A 74 0.90 7.31 2.69
N LYS A 75 1.69 7.27 1.60
CA LYS A 75 3.08 7.73 1.60
C LYS A 75 3.21 9.18 1.15
N SER A 76 2.61 9.53 0.01
CA SER A 76 2.84 10.83 -0.63
C SER A 76 1.83 11.91 -0.24
N GLY A 77 0.57 11.52 0.00
CA GLY A 77 -0.54 12.46 0.16
C GLY A 77 -0.95 13.18 -1.14
N GLU A 78 -0.38 12.86 -2.30
CA GLU A 78 -0.61 13.58 -3.57
C GLU A 78 -1.90 13.14 -4.29
N VAL A 79 -3.05 13.19 -3.60
CA VAL A 79 -4.34 12.64 -4.07
C VAL A 79 -4.75 13.16 -5.44
N GLU A 80 -4.59 14.46 -5.68
CA GLU A 80 -4.92 15.13 -6.94
C GLU A 80 -4.08 14.58 -8.10
N ARG A 81 -2.75 14.45 -7.91
CA ARG A 81 -1.85 13.91 -8.94
C ARG A 81 -2.00 12.40 -9.11
N ILE A 82 -2.34 11.66 -8.06
CA ILE A 82 -2.69 10.24 -8.18
C ILE A 82 -3.95 10.10 -9.03
N MET A 83 -5.00 10.88 -8.77
CA MET A 83 -6.23 10.85 -9.58
C MET A 83 -5.96 11.22 -11.05
N ALA A 84 -5.17 12.27 -11.30
CA ALA A 84 -4.75 12.66 -12.65
C ALA A 84 -4.00 11.52 -13.36
N GLU A 85 -3.12 10.79 -12.65
CA GLU A 85 -2.40 9.64 -13.20
C GLU A 85 -3.34 8.50 -13.60
N LEU A 86 -4.31 8.16 -12.74
CA LEU A 86 -5.32 7.13 -13.04
C LEU A 86 -6.20 7.53 -14.24
N MET A 87 -6.45 8.83 -14.42
CA MET A 87 -7.18 9.39 -15.56
C MET A 87 -6.30 9.57 -16.82
N GLY A 88 -5.03 9.15 -16.79
CA GLY A 88 -4.11 9.17 -17.92
C GLY A 88 -3.60 10.58 -18.30
N ARG A 89 -3.46 11.48 -17.32
CA ARG A 89 -3.15 12.90 -17.55
C ARG A 89 -1.69 13.24 -17.25
N ASP A 90 -1.16 14.23 -17.97
CA ASP A 90 0.26 14.63 -17.92
C ASP A 90 0.69 15.18 -16.55
N GLU A 91 -0.25 15.75 -15.79
CA GLU A 91 0.02 16.23 -14.42
C GLU A 91 -0.01 15.11 -13.36
N GLY A 92 -0.20 13.86 -13.79
CA GLY A 92 -0.10 12.68 -12.95
C GLY A 92 1.31 12.44 -12.41
N LEU A 93 1.42 11.59 -11.38
CA LEU A 93 2.69 11.24 -10.75
C LEU A 93 3.75 10.72 -11.75
N SER A 94 3.30 9.93 -12.73
CA SER A 94 4.10 9.34 -13.80
C SER A 94 3.76 9.96 -15.16
N ARG A 95 3.18 11.17 -15.16
CA ARG A 95 2.73 11.90 -16.34
C ARG A 95 1.70 11.15 -17.21
N GLY A 96 0.81 10.39 -16.58
CA GLY A 96 -0.25 9.67 -17.28
C GLY A 96 0.22 8.39 -17.99
N HIS A 97 1.50 8.03 -17.86
CA HIS A 97 2.07 6.83 -18.46
C HIS A 97 2.09 5.62 -17.52
N GLY A 98 1.88 5.81 -16.24
CA GLY A 98 1.90 4.74 -15.26
C GLY A 98 0.52 4.15 -14.97
N GLY A 99 -0.53 4.96 -15.12
CA GLY A 99 -1.91 4.57 -14.85
C GLY A 99 -2.09 4.01 -13.44
N SER A 100 -3.04 3.08 -13.29
CA SER A 100 -3.40 2.51 -11.98
C SER A 100 -2.27 1.75 -11.27
N MET A 101 -1.26 1.23 -11.98
CA MET A 101 -0.28 0.29 -11.40
C MET A 101 1.08 0.92 -11.09
N HIS A 102 1.44 2.02 -11.75
CA HIS A 102 2.80 2.58 -11.69
C HIS A 102 2.81 4.03 -11.19
N LEU A 103 2.51 4.20 -9.91
CA LEU A 103 2.54 5.49 -9.21
C LEU A 103 3.93 5.76 -8.65
N PHE A 104 4.62 6.79 -9.14
CA PHE A 104 6.01 7.11 -8.81
C PHE A 104 6.15 8.57 -8.34
N GLU A 105 6.59 8.79 -7.09
CA GLU A 105 6.82 10.12 -6.53
C GLU A 105 8.08 10.11 -5.64
N PRO A 106 9.29 10.15 -6.24
CA PRO A 106 10.56 10.08 -5.51
C PRO A 106 10.78 11.16 -4.45
N PRO A 107 10.33 12.42 -4.63
CA PRO A 107 10.42 13.43 -3.57
C PRO A 107 9.73 13.02 -2.27
N LYS A 108 8.72 12.13 -2.35
CA LYS A 108 8.02 11.53 -1.21
C LYS A 108 8.48 10.10 -0.92
N GLY A 109 9.60 9.66 -1.49
CA GLY A 109 10.11 8.30 -1.31
C GLY A 109 9.23 7.21 -1.91
N LEU A 110 8.22 7.53 -2.73
CA LEU A 110 7.40 6.54 -3.42
C LEU A 110 8.13 6.10 -4.70
N MET A 111 8.78 4.95 -4.65
CA MET A 111 9.66 4.44 -5.71
C MET A 111 8.95 3.52 -6.72
N GLY A 112 7.63 3.60 -6.81
CA GLY A 112 6.86 2.95 -7.87
C GLY A 112 6.11 1.70 -7.44
N GLY A 113 4.97 1.46 -8.10
CA GLY A 113 4.31 0.16 -8.14
C GLY A 113 4.82 -0.69 -9.31
N ASN A 114 4.78 -2.01 -9.16
CA ASN A 114 5.18 -2.97 -10.19
C ASN A 114 4.07 -3.99 -10.48
N GLY A 115 3.89 -4.30 -11.77
CA GLY A 115 3.00 -5.37 -12.25
C GLY A 115 3.58 -6.77 -12.12
N ILE A 116 4.89 -6.88 -11.89
CA ILE A 116 5.58 -8.16 -11.74
C ILE A 116 5.43 -8.66 -10.31
N VAL A 117 4.80 -9.82 -10.12
CA VAL A 117 4.64 -10.42 -8.79
C VAL A 117 6.00 -10.59 -8.11
N GLY A 118 6.17 -9.97 -6.94
CA GLY A 118 7.42 -9.98 -6.18
C GLY A 118 8.53 -9.08 -6.73
N GLY A 119 8.30 -8.33 -7.82
CA GLY A 119 9.31 -7.47 -8.46
C GLY A 119 9.79 -6.32 -7.57
N GLY A 120 8.95 -5.85 -6.64
CA GLY A 120 9.31 -4.80 -5.68
C GLY A 120 10.27 -5.25 -4.59
N ILE A 121 10.34 -6.56 -4.31
CA ILE A 121 11.18 -7.11 -3.22
C ILE A 121 12.67 -6.82 -3.49
N PRO A 122 13.28 -7.25 -4.62
CA PRO A 122 14.69 -6.96 -4.88
C PRO A 122 14.98 -5.46 -5.05
N LEU A 123 14.02 -4.67 -5.55
CA LEU A 123 14.18 -3.21 -5.65
C LEU A 123 14.28 -2.56 -4.27
N SER A 124 13.47 -3.02 -3.31
CA SER A 124 13.55 -2.53 -1.93
C SER A 124 14.87 -2.88 -1.24
N LEU A 125 15.51 -3.99 -1.59
CA LEU A 125 16.87 -4.28 -1.17
C LEU A 125 17.88 -3.29 -1.74
N GLY A 126 17.72 -2.88 -3.00
CA GLY A 126 18.56 -1.84 -3.62
C GLY A 126 18.43 -0.48 -2.91
N GLY A 127 17.20 -0.10 -2.53
CA GLY A 127 16.95 1.09 -1.70
C GLY A 127 17.65 1.01 -0.33
N ALA A 128 17.53 -0.13 0.35
CA ALA A 128 18.19 -0.35 1.64
C ALA A 128 19.72 -0.37 1.52
N PHE A 129 20.26 -0.99 0.47
CA PHE A 129 21.70 -1.00 0.17
C PHE A 129 22.21 0.41 -0.09
N THR A 130 21.44 1.24 -0.81
CA THR A 130 21.79 2.65 -1.04
C THR A 130 21.91 3.40 0.28
N ALA A 131 20.94 3.22 1.18
CA ALA A 131 20.96 3.88 2.49
C ALA A 131 22.20 3.50 3.31
N GLN A 132 22.55 2.21 3.33
CA GLN A 132 23.74 1.69 4.01
C GLN A 132 25.04 2.16 3.35
N TYR A 133 25.13 2.12 2.02
CA TYR A 133 26.31 2.55 1.26
C TYR A 133 26.61 4.04 1.44
N GLN A 134 25.56 4.86 1.57
CA GLN A 134 25.68 6.30 1.84
C GLN A 134 25.89 6.63 3.32
N GLY A 135 25.87 5.64 4.22
CA GLY A 135 25.95 5.87 5.66
C GLY A 135 24.77 6.67 6.22
N SER A 136 23.61 6.64 5.56
CA SER A 136 22.40 7.34 6.01
C SER A 136 21.56 6.46 6.94
N ASP A 137 20.68 7.08 7.73
CA ASP A 137 19.72 6.37 8.59
C ASP A 137 18.39 6.07 7.87
N ARG A 138 18.32 6.24 6.54
CA ARG A 138 17.13 5.95 5.74
C ARG A 138 16.85 4.45 5.74
N ILE A 139 15.58 4.08 5.60
CA ILE A 139 15.18 2.69 5.40
C ILE A 139 14.50 2.51 4.03
N SER A 140 14.33 1.24 3.64
CA SER A 140 13.51 0.87 2.50
C SER A 140 12.40 -0.08 2.91
N VAL A 141 11.20 0.13 2.37
CA VAL A 141 10.02 -0.70 2.58
C VAL A 141 9.65 -1.35 1.25
N GLY A 142 9.46 -2.68 1.26
CA GLY A 142 8.94 -3.43 0.11
C GLY A 142 7.61 -4.07 0.46
N PHE A 143 6.53 -3.63 -0.18
CA PHE A 143 5.21 -4.28 -0.08
C PHE A 143 5.09 -5.41 -1.11
N PHE A 144 4.46 -6.51 -0.71
CA PHE A 144 4.20 -7.66 -1.56
C PHE A 144 3.04 -8.50 -1.00
N SER A 145 2.48 -9.40 -1.80
CA SER A 145 1.38 -10.27 -1.37
C SER A 145 1.85 -11.65 -0.90
N ASP A 146 0.95 -12.42 -0.27
CA ASP A 146 1.12 -13.84 0.02
C ASP A 146 1.52 -14.67 -1.22
N GLY A 147 1.00 -14.32 -2.40
CA GLY A 147 1.40 -14.95 -3.67
C GLY A 147 2.87 -14.72 -4.03
N ALA A 148 3.42 -13.55 -3.71
CA ALA A 148 4.81 -13.20 -4.01
C ALA A 148 5.82 -13.96 -3.14
N VAL A 149 5.40 -14.48 -1.98
CA VAL A 149 6.22 -15.30 -1.07
C VAL A 149 6.68 -16.61 -1.72
N ASN A 150 6.05 -17.01 -2.83
CA ASN A 150 6.41 -18.21 -3.59
C ASN A 150 7.36 -17.94 -4.77
N GLN A 151 7.74 -16.68 -5.00
CA GLN A 151 8.76 -16.35 -6.00
C GLN A 151 10.16 -16.68 -5.47
N GLY A 152 11.05 -17.19 -6.33
CA GLY A 152 12.45 -17.48 -5.96
C GLY A 152 13.18 -16.24 -5.42
N THR A 153 12.84 -15.07 -6.00
CA THR A 153 13.38 -13.77 -5.57
C THR A 153 13.11 -13.45 -4.11
N PHE A 154 12.01 -13.94 -3.52
CA PHE A 154 11.74 -13.74 -2.09
C PHE A 154 12.81 -14.39 -1.21
N ALA A 155 13.11 -15.67 -1.44
CA ALA A 155 14.13 -16.40 -0.67
C ALA A 155 15.54 -15.82 -0.88
N GLU A 156 15.88 -15.48 -2.12
CA GLU A 156 17.15 -14.83 -2.44
C GLU A 156 17.30 -13.48 -1.72
N CYS A 157 16.25 -12.67 -1.69
CA CYS A 157 16.23 -11.39 -1.00
C CYS A 157 16.34 -11.54 0.52
N LEU A 158 15.63 -12.50 1.13
CA LEU A 158 15.78 -12.77 2.56
C LEU A 158 17.23 -13.10 2.94
N ASN A 159 17.88 -13.96 2.14
CA ASN A 159 19.27 -14.34 2.34
C ASN A 159 20.21 -13.12 2.26
N LEU A 160 20.10 -12.31 1.19
CA LEU A 160 20.96 -11.14 1.01
C LEU A 160 20.71 -10.06 2.08
N ALA A 161 19.44 -9.79 2.40
CA ALA A 161 19.07 -8.82 3.41
C ALA A 161 19.64 -9.19 4.78
N ALA A 162 19.58 -10.48 5.15
CA ALA A 162 20.15 -10.98 6.40
C ALA A 162 21.68 -10.93 6.39
N LEU A 163 22.32 -11.41 5.32
CA LEU A 163 23.77 -11.45 5.16
C LEU A 163 24.40 -10.06 5.28
N TRP A 164 23.80 -9.06 4.64
CA TRP A 164 24.32 -7.68 4.63
C TRP A 164 23.74 -6.80 5.73
N LYS A 165 22.81 -7.34 6.53
CA LYS A 165 22.07 -6.63 7.59
C LYS A 165 21.39 -5.35 7.06
N LEU A 166 20.79 -5.44 5.87
CA LEU A 166 20.19 -4.30 5.19
C LEU A 166 19.07 -3.64 6.02
N PRO A 167 18.93 -2.31 6.00
CA PRO A 167 17.83 -1.58 6.64
C PRO A 167 16.54 -1.67 5.81
N VAL A 168 16.06 -2.90 5.57
CA VAL A 168 14.82 -3.17 4.81
C VAL A 168 13.70 -3.71 5.71
N LEU A 169 12.50 -3.15 5.52
CA LEU A 169 11.23 -3.65 6.04
C LEU A 169 10.45 -4.32 4.91
N LEU A 170 10.25 -5.62 4.99
CA LEU A 170 9.44 -6.40 4.05
C LEU A 170 8.03 -6.53 4.62
N VAL A 171 7.01 -6.02 3.90
CA VAL A 171 5.62 -6.06 4.35
C VAL A 171 4.82 -6.98 3.44
N CYS A 172 4.41 -8.13 3.98
CA CYS A 172 3.54 -9.08 3.32
C CYS A 172 2.08 -8.73 3.62
N GLU A 173 1.35 -8.29 2.61
CA GLU A 173 -0.09 -8.11 2.63
C GLU A 173 -0.74 -9.46 2.31
N ASN A 174 -0.97 -10.28 3.33
CA ASN A 174 -1.60 -11.57 3.17
C ASN A 174 -3.13 -11.38 3.07
N ASN A 175 -3.60 -11.12 1.85
CA ASN A 175 -5.00 -10.82 1.56
C ASN A 175 -5.82 -12.05 1.14
N GLN A 176 -5.29 -13.24 1.46
CA GLN A 176 -5.85 -14.58 1.24
C GLN A 176 -5.85 -15.08 -0.21
N TYR A 177 -5.50 -14.23 -1.20
CA TYR A 177 -5.65 -14.55 -2.62
C TYR A 177 -4.53 -14.01 -3.52
N ALA A 178 -3.88 -14.92 -4.27
CA ALA A 178 -3.06 -14.59 -5.42
C ALA A 178 -3.91 -14.61 -6.71
N ALA A 179 -4.37 -13.44 -7.15
CA ALA A 179 -5.35 -13.29 -8.22
C ALA A 179 -6.65 -14.09 -7.93
N THR A 180 -6.81 -15.28 -8.51
CA THR A 180 -7.94 -16.19 -8.27
C THR A 180 -7.56 -17.41 -7.41
N THR A 181 -6.29 -17.58 -7.07
CA THR A 181 -5.80 -18.74 -6.30
C THR A 181 -5.82 -18.45 -4.79
N PRO A 182 -6.60 -19.19 -3.98
CA PRO A 182 -6.58 -19.07 -2.53
C PRO A 182 -5.20 -19.44 -1.94
N VAL A 183 -4.80 -18.79 -0.85
CA VAL A 183 -3.51 -19.03 -0.19
C VAL A 183 -3.32 -20.49 0.25
N GLU A 184 -4.39 -21.17 0.66
CA GLU A 184 -4.35 -22.59 1.03
C GLU A 184 -4.00 -23.53 -0.14
N ARG A 185 -4.16 -23.08 -1.38
CA ARG A 185 -3.84 -23.82 -2.60
C ARG A 185 -2.55 -23.35 -3.27
N SER A 186 -1.92 -22.29 -2.77
CA SER A 186 -0.74 -21.67 -3.39
C SER A 186 0.58 -22.13 -2.80
N THR A 187 0.57 -22.76 -1.62
CA THR A 187 1.80 -23.07 -0.89
C THR A 187 1.70 -24.26 0.06
N ALA A 188 2.76 -25.07 0.12
CA ALA A 188 2.89 -26.15 1.10
C ALA A 188 3.18 -25.65 2.53
N VAL A 189 3.81 -24.47 2.65
CA VAL A 189 4.13 -23.84 3.95
C VAL A 189 3.47 -22.46 3.98
N ARG A 190 2.40 -22.33 4.76
CA ARG A 190 1.62 -21.09 4.90
C ARG A 190 2.26 -20.06 5.85
N ASP A 191 3.21 -20.49 6.66
CA ASP A 191 3.89 -19.65 7.64
C ASP A 191 4.94 -18.75 6.96
N VAL A 192 4.53 -17.54 6.56
CA VAL A 192 5.42 -16.53 5.95
C VAL A 192 6.50 -16.08 6.94
N VAL A 193 6.11 -15.88 8.20
CA VAL A 193 7.02 -15.53 9.30
C VAL A 193 8.09 -16.60 9.50
N GLY A 194 7.72 -17.87 9.51
CA GLY A 194 8.65 -19.00 9.61
C GLY A 194 9.66 -19.04 8.47
N ARG A 195 9.23 -18.77 7.23
CA ARG A 195 10.13 -18.67 6.06
C ARG A 195 11.17 -17.58 6.24
N ALA A 196 10.76 -16.40 6.71
CA ALA A 196 11.69 -15.30 6.98
C ALA A 196 12.69 -15.64 8.09
N ARG A 197 12.21 -16.24 9.18
CA ARG A 197 13.04 -16.68 10.32
C ARG A 197 14.07 -17.74 9.93
N ALA A 198 13.77 -18.60 8.95
CA ALA A 198 14.73 -19.58 8.42
C ALA A 198 16.00 -18.95 7.83
N PHE A 199 15.93 -17.70 7.35
CA PHE A 199 17.07 -16.92 6.87
C PHE A 199 17.66 -15.98 7.93
N GLY A 200 17.19 -16.04 9.18
CA GLY A 200 17.62 -15.14 10.25
C GLY A 200 17.01 -13.73 10.17
N VAL A 201 15.98 -13.52 9.35
CA VAL A 201 15.21 -12.26 9.31
C VAL A 201 14.23 -12.24 10.48
N ARG A 202 14.25 -11.16 11.28
CA ARG A 202 13.27 -11.00 12.35
C ARG A 202 11.91 -10.72 11.73
N ALA A 203 10.92 -11.53 12.08
CA ALA A 203 9.60 -11.47 11.49
C ALA A 203 8.50 -11.66 12.54
N GLU A 204 7.39 -10.97 12.35
CA GLU A 204 6.18 -11.09 13.17
C GLU A 204 4.91 -11.00 12.31
N LYS A 205 3.83 -11.54 12.86
CA LYS A 205 2.50 -11.50 12.25
C LYS A 205 1.65 -10.46 12.96
N VAL A 206 0.91 -9.68 12.21
CA VAL A 206 0.08 -8.58 12.70
C VAL A 206 -1.32 -8.71 12.10
N ASP A 207 -2.36 -8.37 12.87
CA ASP A 207 -3.69 -8.17 12.31
C ASP A 207 -3.63 -6.95 11.37
N GLY A 208 -3.69 -7.22 10.06
CA GLY A 208 -3.57 -6.19 9.03
C GLY A 208 -4.79 -5.26 8.95
N ASN A 209 -5.88 -5.59 9.64
CA ASN A 209 -7.08 -4.75 9.71
C ASN A 209 -7.14 -3.89 10.98
N ASP A 210 -6.19 -4.05 11.92
CA ASP A 210 -6.00 -3.15 13.06
C ASP A 210 -4.88 -2.14 12.77
N VAL A 211 -5.27 -0.92 12.41
CA VAL A 211 -4.32 0.13 12.02
C VAL A 211 -3.35 0.51 13.13
N GLU A 212 -3.76 0.42 14.41
CA GLU A 212 -2.89 0.74 15.53
C GLU A 212 -1.83 -0.34 15.72
N ALA A 213 -2.23 -1.62 15.61
CA ALA A 213 -1.31 -2.74 15.68
C ALA A 213 -0.28 -2.69 14.55
N VAL A 214 -0.72 -2.42 13.32
CA VAL A 214 0.18 -2.23 12.17
C VAL A 214 1.13 -1.05 12.41
N PHE A 215 0.60 0.11 12.84
CA PHE A 215 1.40 1.31 13.08
C PHE A 215 2.47 1.09 14.15
N GLN A 216 2.13 0.41 15.26
CA GLN A 216 3.06 0.12 16.34
C GLN A 216 4.16 -0.85 15.90
N ALA A 217 3.78 -1.94 15.21
CA ALA A 217 4.74 -2.91 14.68
C ALA A 217 5.69 -2.27 13.66
N ALA A 218 5.15 -1.45 12.74
CA ALA A 218 5.94 -0.72 11.77
C ALA A 218 6.87 0.29 12.43
N THR A 219 6.39 1.07 13.41
CA THR A 219 7.21 2.03 14.17
C THR A 219 8.36 1.34 14.90
N ALA A 220 8.10 0.20 15.55
CA ALA A 220 9.13 -0.59 16.22
C ALA A 220 10.15 -1.16 15.22
N ALA A 221 9.69 -1.65 14.08
CA ALA A 221 10.55 -2.15 13.01
C ALA A 221 11.44 -1.04 12.43
N VAL A 222 10.87 0.12 12.12
CA VAL A 222 11.59 1.31 11.62
C VAL A 222 12.67 1.72 12.62
N ALA A 223 12.32 1.86 13.91
CA ALA A 223 13.28 2.25 14.94
C ALA A 223 14.46 1.26 15.03
N ALA A 224 14.19 -0.05 14.94
CA ALA A 224 15.23 -1.06 14.97
C ALA A 224 16.12 -1.06 13.70
N LEU A 225 15.52 -0.79 12.52
CA LEU A 225 16.25 -0.70 11.25
C LEU A 225 17.21 0.49 11.25
N ARG A 226 16.79 1.65 11.77
CA ARG A 226 17.68 2.82 11.93
C ARG A 226 18.83 2.57 12.89
N GLN A 227 18.65 1.67 13.85
CA GLN A 227 19.71 1.20 14.76
C GLN A 227 20.54 0.04 14.17
N SER A 228 20.45 -0.21 12.86
CA SER A 228 21.21 -1.26 12.16
C SER A 228 21.02 -2.66 12.73
N GLN A 229 19.83 -2.96 13.28
CA GLN A 229 19.53 -4.27 13.86
C GLN A 229 19.10 -5.33 12.81
N GLY A 230 19.47 -5.12 11.54
CA GLY A 230 19.17 -6.01 10.42
C GLY A 230 17.70 -5.99 9.97
N PRO A 231 17.38 -6.74 8.90
CA PRO A 231 16.09 -6.67 8.22
C PRO A 231 14.92 -7.09 9.11
N ARG A 232 13.72 -6.67 8.70
CA ARG A 232 12.45 -6.96 9.36
C ARG A 232 11.42 -7.44 8.35
N LEU A 233 10.53 -8.34 8.77
CA LEU A 233 9.34 -8.70 8.01
C LEU A 233 8.08 -8.59 8.86
N LEU A 234 7.04 -7.97 8.32
CA LEU A 234 5.69 -7.98 8.87
C LEU A 234 4.78 -8.78 7.94
N GLU A 235 4.13 -9.81 8.48
CA GLU A 235 3.00 -10.46 7.80
C GLU A 235 1.71 -9.82 8.32
N CYS A 236 1.08 -8.97 7.50
CA CYS A 236 -0.19 -8.35 7.80
C CYS A 236 -1.32 -9.22 7.23
N GLU A 237 -2.03 -9.92 8.09
CA GLU A 237 -3.21 -10.71 7.68
C GLU A 237 -4.39 -9.78 7.43
N THR A 238 -4.91 -9.78 6.22
CA THR A 238 -5.97 -8.88 5.76
C THR A 238 -6.81 -9.61 4.71
N TYR A 239 -7.69 -8.89 4.01
CA TYR A 239 -8.54 -9.47 2.99
C TYR A 239 -8.78 -8.52 1.83
N ARG A 240 -8.67 -9.06 0.61
CA ARG A 240 -8.97 -8.33 -0.61
C ARG A 240 -10.48 -8.33 -0.82
N VAL A 241 -11.19 -7.26 -0.48
CA VAL A 241 -12.67 -7.23 -0.60
C VAL A 241 -13.09 -7.29 -2.08
N GLU A 242 -12.53 -6.41 -2.89
CA GLU A 242 -12.85 -6.33 -4.32
C GLU A 242 -12.24 -7.48 -5.13
N PRO A 243 -12.72 -7.73 -6.36
CA PRO A 243 -12.07 -8.66 -7.28
C PRO A 243 -10.60 -8.32 -7.52
N HIS A 244 -9.85 -9.24 -8.12
CA HIS A 244 -8.42 -9.01 -8.36
C HIS A 244 -8.18 -7.70 -9.12
N CYS A 245 -8.91 -7.49 -10.21
CA CYS A 245 -8.95 -6.25 -10.96
C CYS A 245 -10.29 -6.11 -11.71
N GLY A 246 -10.54 -4.94 -12.28
CA GLY A 246 -11.79 -4.64 -12.99
C GLY A 246 -12.08 -5.46 -14.26
N ILE A 247 -11.20 -6.38 -14.67
CA ILE A 247 -11.36 -7.22 -15.87
C ILE A 247 -11.38 -8.74 -15.59
N ILE A 248 -11.00 -9.16 -14.38
CA ILE A 248 -10.98 -10.59 -14.00
C ILE A 248 -12.23 -10.87 -13.15
N PRO A 249 -13.09 -11.82 -13.57
CA PRO A 249 -14.26 -12.22 -12.80
C PRO A 249 -13.92 -12.67 -11.38
N ASP A 250 -14.82 -12.39 -10.45
CA ASP A 250 -14.70 -12.85 -9.08
C ASP A 250 -15.23 -14.29 -8.96
N GLU A 251 -14.33 -15.26 -8.88
CA GLU A 251 -14.65 -16.69 -8.79
C GLU A 251 -14.75 -17.21 -7.35
N ARG A 252 -14.69 -16.31 -6.36
CA ARG A 252 -14.80 -16.68 -4.95
C ARG A 252 -16.20 -17.17 -4.60
N THR A 253 -16.27 -17.98 -3.55
CA THR A 253 -17.55 -18.52 -3.07
C THR A 253 -18.48 -17.37 -2.64
N PRO A 254 -19.74 -17.32 -3.12
CA PRO A 254 -20.71 -16.33 -2.65
C PRO A 254 -20.85 -16.39 -1.13
N GLY A 255 -20.87 -15.22 -0.46
CA GLY A 255 -20.95 -15.15 1.01
C GLY A 255 -19.59 -15.09 1.72
N GLU A 256 -18.48 -15.40 1.03
CA GLU A 256 -17.14 -15.41 1.65
C GLU A 256 -16.69 -14.00 2.06
N ARG A 257 -16.94 -13.00 1.20
CA ARG A 257 -16.52 -11.61 1.44
C ARG A 257 -17.22 -11.04 2.68
N GLU A 258 -18.47 -11.43 2.90
CA GLU A 258 -19.31 -10.99 3.99
C GLU A 258 -18.78 -11.44 5.37
N LEU A 259 -17.98 -12.52 5.40
CA LEU A 259 -17.28 -12.96 6.62
C LEU A 259 -16.23 -11.95 7.10
N TRP A 260 -15.76 -11.08 6.20
CA TRP A 260 -14.77 -10.05 6.48
C TRP A 260 -15.39 -8.67 6.77
N ASN A 261 -16.69 -8.48 6.55
CA ASN A 261 -17.37 -7.22 6.87
C ASN A 261 -17.19 -6.80 8.35
N PRO A 262 -17.28 -7.70 9.36
CA PRO A 262 -17.04 -7.32 10.76
C PRO A 262 -15.57 -6.96 11.04
N ARG A 263 -14.67 -7.24 10.10
CA ARG A 263 -13.24 -6.96 10.17
C ARG A 263 -12.82 -5.78 9.29
N ASP A 264 -13.76 -4.98 8.80
CA ASP A 264 -13.46 -3.81 7.98
C ASP A 264 -12.59 -2.79 8.76
N PRO A 265 -11.37 -2.46 8.29
CA PRO A 265 -10.44 -1.64 9.07
C PRO A 265 -10.96 -0.24 9.38
N VAL A 266 -11.67 0.38 8.43
CA VAL A 266 -12.24 1.72 8.59
C VAL A 266 -13.35 1.70 9.64
N SER A 267 -14.28 0.77 9.52
CA SER A 267 -15.43 0.64 10.44
C SER A 267 -14.99 0.27 11.85
N LEU A 268 -14.05 -0.68 11.98
CA LEU A 268 -13.50 -1.10 13.27
C LEU A 268 -12.83 0.06 14.00
N PHE A 269 -11.93 0.78 13.32
CA PHE A 269 -11.19 1.86 13.96
C PHE A 269 -12.09 3.05 14.28
N THR A 270 -13.00 3.42 13.36
CA THR A 270 -14.01 4.46 13.62
C THR A 270 -14.86 4.12 14.83
N GLY A 271 -15.39 2.90 14.91
CA GLY A 271 -16.22 2.44 16.02
C GLY A 271 -15.49 2.46 17.36
N ARG A 272 -14.20 2.08 17.36
CA ARG A 272 -13.32 2.14 18.53
C ARG A 272 -13.16 3.58 19.04
N LEU A 273 -12.76 4.51 18.18
CA LEU A 273 -12.54 5.91 18.56
C LEU A 273 -13.82 6.60 19.06
N VAL A 274 -14.97 6.30 18.46
CA VAL A 274 -16.27 6.81 18.93
C VAL A 274 -16.65 6.18 20.28
N GLY A 275 -16.47 4.86 20.43
CA GLY A 275 -16.78 4.13 21.66
C GLY A 275 -15.91 4.55 22.85
N GLU A 276 -14.67 4.94 22.59
CA GLU A 276 -13.71 5.48 23.58
C GLU A 276 -13.91 6.98 23.84
N GLY A 277 -14.79 7.66 23.09
CA GLY A 277 -15.04 9.11 23.23
C GLY A 277 -13.89 9.98 22.72
N GLU A 278 -12.97 9.43 21.94
CA GLU A 278 -11.80 10.12 21.36
C GLU A 278 -12.18 11.02 20.17
N ILE A 279 -13.26 10.65 19.48
CA ILE A 279 -13.94 11.46 18.46
C ILE A 279 -15.46 11.42 18.67
N THR A 280 -16.14 12.46 18.23
CA THR A 280 -17.61 12.54 18.21
C THR A 280 -18.16 12.20 16.83
N PRO A 281 -19.47 11.89 16.71
CA PRO A 281 -20.13 11.76 15.40
C PRO A 281 -19.96 13.01 14.52
N SER A 282 -19.96 14.21 15.13
CA SER A 282 -19.73 15.48 14.42
C SER A 282 -18.32 15.57 13.83
N ASP A 283 -17.30 15.09 14.56
CA ASP A 283 -15.92 15.04 14.06
C ASP A 283 -15.81 14.12 12.84
N LEU A 284 -16.48 12.97 12.88
CA LEU A 284 -16.54 12.01 11.78
C LEU A 284 -17.24 12.60 10.55
N GLU A 285 -18.40 13.25 10.73
CA GLU A 285 -19.10 13.95 9.64
C GLU A 285 -18.24 15.05 9.02
N ALA A 286 -17.52 15.81 9.84
CA ALA A 286 -16.60 16.83 9.37
C ALA A 286 -15.43 16.23 8.58
N LEU A 287 -14.88 15.09 9.02
CA LEU A 287 -13.83 14.36 8.29
C LEU A 287 -14.33 13.87 6.93
N GLU A 288 -15.47 13.18 6.90
CA GLU A 288 -16.09 12.66 5.67
C GLU A 288 -16.35 13.76 4.64
N ARG A 289 -16.83 14.93 5.11
CA ARG A 289 -17.02 16.11 4.26
C ARG A 289 -15.70 16.63 3.68
N ARG A 290 -14.65 16.78 4.49
CA ARG A 290 -13.33 17.23 4.01
C ARG A 290 -12.73 16.26 2.99
N VAL A 291 -12.83 14.96 3.24
CA VAL A 291 -12.38 13.91 2.32
C VAL A 291 -13.14 14.00 1.01
N ARG A 292 -14.47 14.12 1.05
CA ARG A 292 -15.30 14.27 -0.16
C ARG A 292 -14.89 15.49 -0.98
N GLU A 293 -14.77 16.65 -0.35
CA GLU A 293 -14.36 17.89 -1.02
C GLU A 293 -12.96 17.74 -1.65
N ARG A 294 -12.02 17.04 -0.98
CA ARG A 294 -10.70 16.75 -1.53
C ARG A 294 -10.76 15.84 -2.75
N LEU A 295 -11.59 14.79 -2.71
CA LEU A 295 -11.77 13.90 -3.85
C LEU A 295 -12.45 14.58 -5.03
N ASP A 296 -13.43 15.46 -4.77
CA ASP A 296 -14.08 16.23 -5.83
C ASP A 296 -13.08 17.17 -6.52
N ARG A 297 -12.20 17.84 -5.75
CA ARG A 297 -11.08 18.61 -6.31
C ARG A 297 -10.10 17.74 -7.09
N ALA A 298 -9.76 16.55 -6.61
CA ALA A 298 -8.86 15.64 -7.31
C ALA A 298 -9.42 15.17 -8.66
N VAL A 299 -10.72 14.87 -8.71
CA VAL A 299 -11.40 14.52 -9.97
C VAL A 299 -11.48 15.72 -10.91
N GLU A 300 -11.79 16.91 -10.40
CA GLU A 300 -11.81 18.13 -11.20
C GLU A 300 -10.43 18.47 -11.75
N PHE A 301 -9.38 18.34 -10.93
CA PHE A 301 -7.99 18.50 -11.33
C PHE A 301 -7.66 17.55 -12.49
N GLY A 302 -7.84 16.23 -12.31
CA GLY A 302 -7.61 15.25 -13.37
C GLY A 302 -8.46 15.48 -14.63
N ALA A 303 -9.71 15.93 -14.51
CA ALA A 303 -10.55 16.23 -15.67
C ALA A 303 -10.03 17.42 -16.49
N ARG A 304 -9.41 18.41 -15.83
CA ARG A 304 -8.87 19.63 -16.43
C ARG A 304 -7.41 19.51 -16.88
N SER A 305 -6.65 18.58 -16.31
CA SER A 305 -5.26 18.34 -16.68
C SER A 305 -5.14 17.90 -18.16
N PRO A 306 -4.11 18.37 -18.87
CA PRO A 306 -3.89 18.01 -20.26
C PRO A 306 -3.56 16.52 -20.40
N TRP A 307 -3.85 15.98 -21.59
CA TRP A 307 -3.32 14.68 -21.98
C TRP A 307 -1.81 14.80 -22.24
N PRO A 308 -1.03 13.72 -22.01
CA PRO A 308 0.40 13.69 -22.36
C PRO A 308 0.61 14.00 -23.84
N ASP A 309 1.57 14.86 -24.15
CA ASP A 309 1.88 15.24 -25.54
C ASP A 309 2.68 14.12 -26.23
N PRO A 310 2.15 13.48 -27.30
CA PRO A 310 2.82 12.42 -28.04
C PRO A 310 4.20 12.80 -28.61
N GLN A 311 4.49 14.10 -28.74
CA GLN A 311 5.72 14.61 -29.34
C GLN A 311 6.82 14.94 -28.32
N VAL A 312 6.47 15.06 -27.03
CA VAL A 312 7.37 15.61 -26.01
C VAL A 312 8.35 14.58 -25.43
N ASP A 313 8.16 13.27 -25.68
CA ASP A 313 9.13 12.27 -25.18
C ASP A 313 9.26 11.03 -26.09
N PRO A 314 10.17 11.02 -27.07
CA PRO A 314 10.42 9.84 -27.92
C PRO A 314 11.08 8.67 -27.17
N HIS A 315 11.44 8.83 -25.89
CA HIS A 315 12.11 7.81 -25.08
C HIS A 315 11.21 7.20 -23.98
N ARG A 316 9.99 7.71 -23.79
CA ARG A 316 8.98 7.10 -22.90
C ARG A 316 7.96 6.32 -23.72
N THR A 317 8.04 5.00 -23.69
CA THR A 317 7.05 4.13 -24.35
C THR A 317 5.67 4.29 -23.71
N TRP A 318 4.71 4.66 -24.54
CA TRP A 318 3.29 4.88 -24.23
C TRP A 318 2.63 3.64 -23.62
N VAL A 319 1.81 3.82 -22.57
CA VAL A 319 0.76 2.84 -22.27
C VAL A 319 -0.27 2.98 -23.38
N LEU A 320 -0.23 2.04 -24.31
CA LEU A 320 -1.01 2.02 -25.54
C LEU A 320 -2.52 2.10 -25.25
N GLN A 321 -3.19 2.85 -26.13
CA GLN A 321 -4.65 2.99 -26.28
C GLN A 321 -5.36 1.64 -26.40
#